data_AF-A0A973H7Z4-F1
#
_entry.id   AF-A0A973H7Z4-F1
#
_cell.length_a   1.000
_cell.length_b   1.000
_cell.length_c   1.000
_cell.angle_alpha   90.00
_cell.angle_beta   90.00
_cell.angle_gamma   90.00
#
_symmetry.space_group_name_H-M   'P 1'
#
loop_
_entity.id
_entity.type
_entity.pdbx_description
1 polymer ?
#
loop_
_entity_poly.entity_id
_entity_poly.type
_entity_poly.pdbx_seq_one_letter_code
_entity_poly.pdbx_strand_id
1 'polypeptide(L)'
;MTTAPEGDLVLQALGAMGTPFDLAGHNRLDLEGPQVLWLVASGAVDLFAVDAEQQGHWHHLGRLEAGSLLLGPTPGPQHTLVARPLRDCVVHRIGLRELYQPANTQTWSYDEYGNPQYVPPTTSPLEYALALGVGRSLSILFQAPMANERAAEITDDDVFWMQVPPGSVQYGSLYGAEAAADLLMDPAVWQSMVDQQYRLLTTLDRWIEQVERTHEHRTAEGIKAGEAVRAQADRTLLASIGKSSGKRATAADADASYAACKLVARAAGITLADPAQ
;
A
#
# COMPACT_ATOMS: atom_id res chain seq x y z
N MET A 1 -14.31 -22.49 12.43
CA MET A 1 -13.41 -23.50 11.83
C MET A 1 -13.64 -23.44 10.34
N THR A 2 -12.90 -22.55 9.68
CA THR A 2 -13.01 -22.30 8.24
C THR A 2 -12.18 -23.38 7.56
N THR A 3 -12.86 -24.33 6.95
CA THR A 3 -12.24 -25.31 6.06
C THR A 3 -11.63 -24.54 4.91
N ALA A 4 -10.30 -24.42 4.87
CA ALA A 4 -9.59 -24.06 3.65
C ALA A 4 -10.10 -24.99 2.55
N PRO A 5 -10.62 -24.48 1.43
CA PRO A 5 -11.00 -25.36 0.34
C PRO A 5 -9.73 -26.07 -0.11
N GLU A 6 -9.87 -27.37 -0.34
CA GLU A 6 -8.99 -28.31 -1.02
C GLU A 6 -7.94 -27.66 -1.96
N GLY A 7 -6.85 -27.12 -1.39
CA GLY A 7 -5.73 -26.45 -2.08
C GLY A 7 -6.09 -25.18 -2.88
N ASP A 8 -5.31 -24.11 -2.73
CA ASP A 8 -5.48 -22.91 -3.56
C ASP A 8 -5.25 -23.20 -5.06
N LEU A 9 -6.20 -22.84 -5.92
CA LEU A 9 -6.17 -23.16 -7.37
C LEU A 9 -4.98 -22.50 -8.10
N VAL A 10 -4.55 -21.33 -7.65
CA VAL A 10 -3.36 -20.66 -8.19
C VAL A 10 -2.12 -21.44 -7.81
N LEU A 11 -2.00 -21.86 -6.54
CA LEU A 11 -0.87 -22.66 -6.08
C LEU A 11 -0.85 -24.06 -6.70
N GLN A 12 -2.01 -24.67 -6.96
CA GLN A 12 -2.09 -25.94 -7.66
C GLN A 12 -1.56 -25.85 -9.10
N ALA A 13 -1.90 -24.78 -9.83
CA ALA A 13 -1.51 -24.62 -11.22
C ALA A 13 -0.10 -24.02 -11.41
N LEU A 14 0.29 -23.07 -10.57
CA LEU A 14 1.50 -22.24 -10.75
C LEU A 14 2.50 -22.39 -9.59
N GLY A 15 2.14 -23.05 -8.49
CA GLY A 15 2.97 -23.13 -7.28
C GLY A 15 4.33 -23.80 -7.47
N ALA A 16 4.46 -24.70 -8.45
CA ALA A 16 5.73 -25.33 -8.78
C ALA A 16 6.53 -24.59 -9.87
N MET A 17 5.97 -23.52 -10.45
CA MET A 17 6.62 -22.75 -11.50
C MET A 17 7.53 -21.66 -10.95
N GLY A 18 8.44 -21.20 -11.83
CA GLY A 18 9.37 -20.14 -11.54
C GLY A 18 10.55 -20.60 -10.70
N THR A 19 11.44 -19.67 -10.42
CA THR A 19 12.56 -19.87 -9.51
C THR A 19 12.23 -19.25 -8.15
N PRO A 20 12.40 -19.97 -7.02
CA PRO A 20 12.30 -19.35 -5.70
C PRO A 20 13.27 -18.17 -5.61
N PHE A 21 12.76 -17.02 -5.20
CA PHE A 21 13.60 -15.85 -4.94
C PHE A 21 14.21 -16.00 -3.55
N ASP A 22 15.53 -15.85 -3.44
CA ASP A 22 16.21 -15.92 -2.16
C ASP A 22 15.93 -14.66 -1.35
N LEU A 23 15.20 -14.83 -0.25
CA LEU A 23 14.83 -13.76 0.68
C LEU A 23 15.82 -13.61 1.84
N ALA A 24 16.86 -14.44 1.89
CA ALA A 24 17.85 -14.39 2.97
C ALA A 24 18.55 -13.02 3.02
N GLY A 25 18.26 -12.25 4.07
CA GLY A 25 18.86 -10.92 4.29
C GLY A 25 18.20 -9.77 3.54
N HIS A 26 17.13 -10.03 2.76
CA HIS A 26 16.43 -9.02 1.98
C HIS A 26 15.10 -8.64 2.65
N ASN A 27 15.04 -7.45 3.26
CA ASN A 27 13.77 -6.84 3.75
C ASN A 27 13.00 -6.10 2.65
N ARG A 28 13.45 -6.20 1.40
CA ARG A 28 12.93 -5.50 0.23
C ARG A 28 13.14 -6.38 -1.00
N LEU A 29 12.09 -6.53 -1.79
CA LEU A 29 12.07 -7.17 -3.08
C LEU A 29 11.79 -6.10 -4.13
N ASP A 30 12.80 -5.79 -4.94
CA ASP A 30 12.63 -4.94 -6.12
C ASP A 30 12.03 -5.78 -7.24
N LEU A 31 10.79 -5.46 -7.57
CA LEU A 31 10.06 -6.18 -8.61
C LEU A 31 10.68 -5.85 -9.96
N GLU A 32 11.28 -6.85 -10.59
CA GLU A 32 11.75 -6.75 -11.97
C GLU A 32 10.59 -6.47 -12.91
N GLY A 33 10.85 -5.76 -14.01
CA GLY A 33 9.85 -5.19 -14.92
C GLY A 33 8.83 -6.16 -15.55
N PRO A 34 8.07 -5.72 -16.56
CA PRO A 34 6.85 -6.40 -17.00
C PRO A 34 7.07 -7.76 -17.68
N GLN A 35 8.32 -8.19 -17.85
CA GLN A 35 8.69 -9.53 -18.30
C GLN A 35 8.70 -10.58 -17.18
N VAL A 36 8.41 -10.20 -15.94
CA VAL A 36 8.39 -11.09 -14.78
C VAL A 36 7.02 -11.07 -14.12
N LEU A 37 6.52 -12.27 -13.80
CA LEU A 37 5.36 -12.47 -12.95
C LEU A 37 5.82 -13.01 -11.59
N TRP A 38 5.44 -12.32 -10.53
CA TRP A 38 5.79 -12.67 -9.16
C TRP A 38 4.64 -13.42 -8.51
N LEU A 39 4.90 -14.63 -8.02
CA LEU A 39 3.93 -15.44 -7.29
C LEU A 39 4.29 -15.47 -5.81
N VAL A 40 3.36 -15.14 -4.93
CA VAL A 40 3.46 -15.45 -3.50
C VAL A 40 3.09 -16.92 -3.32
N ALA A 41 4.09 -17.79 -3.19
CA ALA A 41 3.88 -19.23 -3.06
C ALA A 41 3.50 -19.64 -1.63
N SER A 42 4.00 -18.90 -0.63
CA SER A 42 3.69 -19.09 0.79
C SER A 42 3.88 -17.79 1.58
N GLY A 43 3.15 -17.65 2.68
CA GLY A 43 3.19 -16.46 3.52
C GLY A 43 2.49 -15.27 2.89
N ALA A 44 3.01 -14.07 3.13
CA ALA A 44 2.46 -12.83 2.60
C ALA A 44 3.55 -11.77 2.39
N VAL A 45 3.24 -10.81 1.52
CA VAL A 45 4.11 -9.71 1.12
C VAL A 45 3.34 -8.40 1.21
N ASP A 46 3.88 -7.40 1.88
CA ASP A 46 3.31 -6.06 1.88
C ASP A 46 3.81 -5.30 0.64
N LEU A 47 2.89 -4.72 -0.14
CA LEU A 47 3.16 -4.00 -1.37
C LEU A 47 3.20 -2.48 -1.10
N PHE A 48 4.20 -1.82 -1.68
CA PHE A 48 4.42 -0.38 -1.54
C PHE A 48 4.60 0.26 -2.91
N ALA A 49 4.11 1.49 -3.04
CA ALA A 49 4.54 2.42 -4.08
C ALA A 49 5.67 3.30 -3.54
N VAL A 50 6.73 3.42 -4.34
CA VAL A 50 7.89 4.26 -4.05
C VAL A 50 8.25 5.05 -5.29
N ASP A 51 8.77 6.26 -5.10
CA ASP A 51 9.31 7.05 -6.21
C ASP A 51 10.35 6.23 -7.01
N ALA A 52 10.30 6.31 -8.33
CA ALA A 52 11.15 5.51 -9.22
C ALA A 52 12.64 5.88 -9.12
N GLU A 53 12.97 7.13 -8.76
CA GLU A 53 14.33 7.55 -8.42
C GLU A 53 14.71 7.16 -6.97
N GLN A 54 13.80 6.48 -6.27
CA GLN A 54 13.91 6.07 -4.86
C GLN A 54 14.06 7.25 -3.90
N GLN A 55 13.57 8.42 -4.30
CA GLN A 55 13.59 9.63 -3.50
C GLN A 55 12.19 9.89 -2.97
N GLY A 56 11.86 9.39 -1.77
CA GLY A 56 10.55 9.70 -1.19
C GLY A 56 10.06 8.73 -0.12
N HIS A 57 8.83 8.98 0.30
CA HIS A 57 8.13 8.14 1.27
C HIS A 57 7.60 6.86 0.60
N TRP A 58 7.55 5.79 1.39
CA TRP A 58 6.93 4.54 0.94
C TRP A 58 5.44 4.59 1.25
N HIS A 59 4.63 4.44 0.22
CA HIS A 59 3.18 4.44 0.32
C HIS A 59 2.68 3.01 0.34
N HIS A 60 2.21 2.53 1.50
CA HIS A 60 1.70 1.17 1.64
C HIS A 60 0.39 1.00 0.87
N LEU A 61 0.34 0.03 -0.04
CA LEU A 61 -0.82 -0.25 -0.88
C LEU A 61 -1.69 -1.35 -0.31
N GLY A 62 -1.08 -2.37 0.29
CA GLY A 62 -1.79 -3.48 0.90
C GLY A 62 -0.95 -4.74 0.99
N ARG A 63 -1.58 -5.83 1.41
CA ARG A 63 -0.93 -7.12 1.62
C ARG A 63 -1.37 -8.11 0.55
N LEU A 64 -0.41 -8.79 -0.06
CA LEU A 64 -0.60 -9.91 -0.95
C LEU A 64 -0.37 -11.21 -0.20
N GLU A 65 -1.33 -12.12 -0.26
CA GLU A 65 -1.24 -13.44 0.38
C GLU A 65 -0.85 -14.53 -0.62
N ALA A 66 -0.60 -15.73 -0.11
CA ALA A 66 -0.30 -16.90 -0.94
C ALA A 66 -1.37 -17.11 -2.03
N GLY A 67 -0.93 -17.43 -3.25
CA GLY A 67 -1.80 -17.52 -4.42
C GLY A 67 -2.08 -16.17 -5.11
N SER A 68 -1.41 -15.09 -4.71
CA SER A 68 -1.44 -13.80 -5.42
C SER A 68 -0.36 -13.75 -6.51
N LEU A 69 -0.72 -13.22 -7.68
CA LEU A 69 0.20 -13.00 -8.80
C LEU A 69 0.33 -11.51 -9.11
N LEU A 70 1.54 -11.00 -9.20
CA LEU A 70 1.81 -9.59 -9.47
C LEU A 70 2.72 -9.46 -10.68
N LEU A 71 2.27 -8.72 -11.69
CA LEU A 71 3.12 -8.33 -12.82
C LEU A 71 4.19 -7.35 -12.33
N GLY A 72 5.43 -7.56 -12.76
CA GLY A 72 6.51 -6.59 -12.57
C GLY A 72 6.16 -5.19 -13.05
N PRO A 73 6.62 -4.12 -12.38
CA PRO A 73 6.23 -2.74 -12.66
C PRO A 73 6.58 -2.31 -14.08
N THR A 74 5.61 -1.74 -14.78
CA THR A 74 5.82 -1.09 -16.08
C THR A 74 6.62 0.21 -15.91
N PRO A 75 7.60 0.49 -16.81
CA PRO A 75 8.28 1.79 -16.80
C PRO A 75 7.34 2.94 -17.22
N GLY A 76 7.64 4.17 -16.78
CA GLY A 76 6.93 5.38 -17.19
C GLY A 76 6.24 6.15 -16.05
N PRO A 77 5.44 5.50 -15.18
CA PRO A 77 4.89 6.13 -13.98
C PRO A 77 6.00 6.66 -13.05
N GLN A 78 5.68 7.70 -12.28
CA GLN A 78 6.65 8.30 -11.35
C GLN A 78 6.94 7.36 -10.18
N HIS A 79 5.93 6.62 -9.71
CA HIS A 79 6.11 5.59 -8.69
C HIS A 79 6.22 4.19 -9.29
N THR A 80 7.15 3.41 -8.75
CA THR A 80 7.30 1.98 -9.00
C THR A 80 6.78 1.15 -7.83
N LEU A 81 6.61 -0.16 -8.05
CA LEU A 81 6.16 -1.10 -7.04
C LEU A 81 7.34 -1.82 -6.39
N VAL A 82 7.32 -1.87 -5.07
CA VAL A 82 8.28 -2.60 -4.25
C VAL A 82 7.52 -3.49 -3.28
N ALA A 83 8.03 -4.71 -3.12
CA ALA A 83 7.48 -5.70 -2.20
C ALA A 83 8.33 -5.77 -0.93
N ARG A 84 7.69 -5.94 0.23
CA ARG A 84 8.32 -6.29 1.50
C ARG A 84 7.82 -7.66 1.96
N PRO A 85 8.60 -8.72 1.75
CA PRO A 85 8.24 -10.06 2.19
C PRO A 85 8.16 -10.15 3.72
N LEU A 86 7.15 -10.84 4.23
CA LEU A 86 7.05 -11.14 5.66
C LEU A 86 7.88 -12.39 6.01
N ARG A 87 7.92 -12.72 7.32
CA ARG A 87 8.66 -13.90 7.80
C ARG A 87 8.14 -15.17 7.14
N ASP A 88 9.07 -16.06 6.79
CA ASP A 88 8.81 -17.36 6.17
C ASP A 88 8.01 -17.28 4.85
N CYS A 89 8.05 -16.11 4.20
CA CYS A 89 7.46 -15.94 2.88
C CYS A 89 8.29 -16.68 1.83
N VAL A 90 7.62 -17.23 0.83
CA VAL A 90 8.25 -17.80 -0.37
C VAL A 90 7.64 -17.09 -1.57
N VAL A 91 8.51 -16.49 -2.38
CA VAL A 91 8.10 -15.80 -3.61
C VAL A 91 8.79 -16.48 -4.78
N HIS A 92 8.03 -16.79 -5.83
CA HIS A 92 8.58 -17.33 -7.08
C HIS A 92 8.63 -16.25 -8.14
N ARG A 93 9.77 -16.21 -8.83
CA ARG A 93 9.99 -15.39 -10.01
C ARG A 93 9.68 -16.23 -11.25
N ILE A 94 8.60 -15.92 -11.95
CA ILE A 94 8.18 -16.60 -13.18
C ILE A 94 8.53 -15.69 -14.37
N GLY A 95 9.34 -16.19 -15.31
CA GLY A 95 9.62 -15.44 -16.54
C GLY A 95 8.41 -15.48 -17.48
N LEU A 96 8.09 -14.36 -18.12
CA LEU A 96 7.08 -14.30 -19.18
C LEU A 96 7.76 -14.36 -20.54
N ARG A 97 7.27 -15.24 -21.42
CA ARG A 97 7.72 -15.33 -22.81
C ARG A 97 6.54 -15.31 -23.77
N GLU A 98 6.80 -14.86 -24.98
CA GLU A 98 5.82 -14.83 -26.04
C GLU A 98 5.40 -16.24 -26.45
N LEU A 99 4.08 -16.47 -26.48
CA LEU A 99 3.49 -17.63 -27.11
C LEU A 99 3.44 -17.39 -28.62
N TYR A 100 4.43 -17.92 -29.35
CA TYR A 100 4.58 -17.70 -30.81
C TYR A 100 3.45 -18.25 -31.68
N GLN A 101 2.65 -19.18 -31.15
CA GLN A 101 1.57 -19.81 -31.90
C GLN A 101 0.24 -19.51 -31.19
N PRO A 102 -0.67 -18.74 -31.79
CA PRO A 102 -1.98 -18.50 -31.20
C PRO A 102 -2.67 -19.84 -31.01
N ALA A 103 -3.28 -20.05 -29.84
CA ALA A 103 -3.96 -21.30 -29.56
C ALA A 103 -5.00 -21.60 -30.64
N ASN A 104 -4.92 -22.80 -31.21
CA ASN A 104 -5.95 -23.29 -32.09
C ASN A 104 -7.19 -23.63 -31.26
N THR A 105 -8.04 -22.63 -31.06
CA THR A 105 -9.26 -22.70 -30.27
C THR A 105 -10.45 -23.27 -31.06
N GLN A 106 -10.27 -23.57 -32.34
CA GLN A 106 -11.31 -24.15 -33.19
C GLN A 106 -11.18 -25.67 -33.19
N THR A 107 -11.80 -26.32 -32.21
CA THR A 107 -11.93 -27.77 -32.19
C THR A 107 -13.26 -28.17 -32.83
N TRP A 108 -13.20 -28.93 -33.92
CA TRP A 108 -14.37 -29.56 -34.52
C TRP A 108 -14.46 -31.00 -34.02
N SER A 109 -15.62 -31.38 -33.49
CA SER A 109 -15.95 -32.78 -33.20
C SER A 109 -16.87 -33.32 -34.28
N TYR A 110 -17.00 -34.63 -34.39
CA TYR A 110 -17.96 -35.27 -35.27
C TYR A 110 -18.97 -36.03 -34.42
N ASP A 111 -20.25 -35.88 -34.71
CA ASP A 111 -21.29 -36.69 -34.07
C ASP A 111 -21.25 -38.15 -34.54
N GLU A 112 -22.11 -39.00 -33.97
CA GLU A 112 -22.24 -40.42 -34.34
C GLU A 112 -22.55 -40.64 -35.83
N TYR A 113 -23.04 -39.61 -36.53
CA TYR A 113 -23.39 -39.62 -37.95
C TYR A 113 -22.35 -38.92 -38.84
N GLY A 114 -21.22 -38.47 -38.27
CA GLY A 114 -20.15 -37.83 -39.01
C GLY A 114 -20.40 -36.36 -39.38
N ASN A 115 -21.35 -35.67 -38.73
CA ASN A 115 -21.56 -34.25 -38.94
C ASN A 115 -20.57 -33.43 -38.09
N PRO A 116 -19.90 -32.42 -38.67
CA PRO A 116 -19.00 -31.56 -37.91
C PRO A 116 -19.79 -30.68 -36.94
N GLN A 117 -19.44 -30.74 -35.66
CA GLN A 117 -19.96 -29.90 -34.58
C GLN A 117 -18.83 -29.04 -34.02
N TYR A 118 -19.05 -27.74 -33.99
CA TYR A 118 -18.13 -26.80 -33.36
C TYR A 118 -18.13 -27.01 -31.84
N VAL A 119 -16.94 -27.26 -31.27
CA VAL A 119 -16.74 -27.33 -29.82
C VAL A 119 -16.13 -26.01 -29.39
N PRO A 120 -16.83 -25.18 -28.61
CA PRO A 120 -16.26 -23.95 -28.10
C PRO A 120 -15.07 -24.27 -27.19
N PRO A 121 -13.99 -23.48 -27.26
CA PRO A 121 -12.82 -23.70 -26.42
C PRO A 121 -13.17 -23.46 -24.95
N THR A 122 -12.69 -24.33 -24.07
CA THR A 122 -12.89 -24.23 -22.62
C THR A 122 -11.66 -23.65 -21.95
N THR A 123 -11.86 -22.73 -21.01
CA THR A 123 -10.78 -22.16 -20.19
C THR A 123 -10.04 -23.27 -19.42
N SER A 124 -8.72 -23.28 -19.52
CA SER A 124 -7.87 -24.24 -18.82
C SER A 124 -7.66 -23.85 -17.35
N PRO A 125 -7.31 -24.79 -16.46
CA PRO A 125 -6.98 -24.48 -15.07
C PRO A 125 -5.86 -23.44 -14.91
N LEU A 126 -4.91 -23.43 -15.86
CA LEU A 126 -3.81 -22.46 -15.88
C LEU A 126 -4.29 -21.03 -16.15
N GLU A 127 -5.19 -20.86 -17.13
CA GLU A 127 -5.77 -19.55 -17.45
C GLU A 127 -6.64 -19.03 -16.31
N TYR A 128 -7.42 -19.92 -15.68
CA TYR A 128 -8.22 -19.58 -14.51
C TYR A 128 -7.33 -19.14 -13.34
N ALA A 129 -6.28 -19.91 -13.04
CA ALA A 129 -5.31 -19.59 -11.99
C ALA A 129 -4.60 -18.25 -12.24
N LEU A 130 -4.23 -17.96 -13.50
CA LEU A 130 -3.65 -16.66 -13.87
C LEU A 130 -4.64 -15.53 -13.59
N ALA A 131 -5.88 -15.65 -14.08
CA ALA A 131 -6.91 -14.62 -13.91
C ALA A 131 -7.21 -14.36 -12.43
N LEU A 132 -7.34 -15.42 -11.63
CA LEU A 132 -7.60 -15.35 -10.19
C LEU A 132 -6.43 -14.68 -9.44
N GLY A 133 -5.21 -15.18 -9.64
CA GLY A 133 -4.03 -14.67 -8.93
C GLY A 133 -3.73 -13.21 -9.27
N VAL A 134 -3.87 -12.82 -10.55
CA VAL A 134 -3.69 -11.42 -10.99
C VAL A 134 -4.81 -10.55 -10.44
N GLY A 135 -6.05 -11.03 -10.49
CA GLY A 135 -7.21 -10.31 -9.95
C GLY A 135 -7.09 -10.03 -8.46
N ARG A 136 -6.57 -10.96 -7.65
CA ARG A 136 -6.31 -10.76 -6.21
C ARG A 136 -5.37 -9.57 -5.97
N SER A 137 -4.25 -9.51 -6.69
CA SER A 137 -3.29 -8.40 -6.57
C SER A 137 -3.85 -7.07 -7.07
N LEU A 138 -4.60 -7.09 -8.17
CA LEU A 138 -5.24 -5.89 -8.71
C LEU A 138 -6.28 -5.33 -7.74
N SER A 139 -7.03 -6.19 -7.05
CA SER A 139 -8.02 -5.78 -6.06
C SER A 139 -7.38 -4.99 -4.92
N ILE A 140 -6.20 -5.41 -4.45
CA ILE A 140 -5.40 -4.66 -3.48
C ILE A 140 -4.96 -3.29 -4.04
N LEU A 141 -4.45 -3.26 -5.27
CA LEU A 141 -3.99 -2.02 -5.92
C LEU A 141 -5.14 -1.02 -6.14
N PHE A 142 -6.35 -1.49 -6.45
CA PHE A 142 -7.53 -0.63 -6.59
C PHE A 142 -8.10 -0.14 -5.25
N GLN A 143 -7.96 -0.93 -4.18
CA GLN A 143 -8.42 -0.53 -2.86
C GLN A 143 -7.51 0.49 -2.20
N ALA A 144 -6.20 0.49 -2.48
CA ALA A 144 -5.24 1.39 -1.82
C ALA A 144 -5.64 2.87 -1.89
N PRO A 145 -6.03 3.45 -3.04
CA PRO A 145 -6.46 4.85 -3.11
C PRO A 145 -7.78 5.15 -2.40
N MET A 146 -8.60 4.12 -2.18
CA MET A 146 -9.94 4.21 -1.60
C MET A 146 -9.98 3.88 -0.10
N ALA A 147 -8.88 3.34 0.43
CA ALA A 147 -8.80 2.86 1.80
C ALA A 147 -8.73 4.03 2.78
N ASN A 148 -9.90 4.49 3.22
CA ASN A 148 -9.98 5.62 4.14
C ASN A 148 -9.96 5.24 5.63
N GLU A 149 -9.90 3.96 6.02
CA GLU A 149 -9.45 3.52 7.38
C GLU A 149 -9.52 2.02 7.71
N ARG A 150 -10.02 1.12 6.85
CA ARG A 150 -9.91 -0.35 7.04
C ARG A 150 -10.11 -1.05 5.70
N ALA A 151 -9.07 -1.70 5.18
CA ALA A 151 -9.22 -2.61 4.05
C ALA A 151 -10.02 -3.82 4.53
N ALA A 152 -11.13 -4.12 3.85
CA ALA A 152 -11.89 -5.35 4.08
C ALA A 152 -11.07 -6.55 3.57
N GLU A 153 -11.24 -7.71 4.21
CA GLU A 153 -10.68 -8.98 3.73
C GLU A 153 -11.25 -9.26 2.33
N ILE A 154 -10.40 -9.38 1.32
CA ILE A 154 -10.82 -9.58 -0.07
C ILE A 154 -11.19 -11.05 -0.22
N THR A 155 -12.44 -11.33 -0.56
CA THR A 155 -12.87 -12.68 -0.89
C THR A 155 -12.71 -12.95 -2.38
N ASP A 156 -12.68 -14.22 -2.80
CA ASP A 156 -12.56 -14.57 -4.22
C ASP A 156 -13.73 -14.01 -5.08
N ASP A 157 -14.85 -13.64 -4.46
CA ASP A 157 -16.00 -12.98 -5.11
C ASP A 157 -15.74 -11.48 -5.40
N ASP A 158 -14.80 -10.85 -4.69
CA ASP A 158 -14.42 -9.44 -4.86
C ASP A 158 -13.28 -9.25 -5.88
N VAL A 159 -12.81 -10.36 -6.49
CA VAL A 159 -11.67 -10.37 -7.40
C VAL A 159 -12.03 -9.71 -8.74
N PHE A 160 -11.20 -8.76 -9.16
CA PHE A 160 -11.28 -8.21 -10.52
C PHE A 160 -10.81 -9.23 -11.56
N TRP A 161 -11.77 -9.95 -12.14
CA TRP A 161 -11.50 -10.94 -13.18
C TRP A 161 -11.02 -10.30 -14.49
N MET A 162 -9.77 -10.60 -14.85
CA MET A 162 -9.25 -10.32 -16.19
C MET A 162 -9.76 -11.38 -17.17
N GLN A 163 -10.03 -10.97 -18.42
CA GLN A 163 -10.35 -11.90 -19.50
C GLN A 163 -9.06 -12.59 -19.98
N VAL A 164 -8.95 -13.89 -19.77
CA VAL A 164 -7.85 -14.73 -20.27
C VAL A 164 -8.46 -15.71 -21.28
N PRO A 165 -8.26 -15.48 -22.60
CA PRO A 165 -8.82 -16.35 -23.62
C PRO A 165 -8.30 -17.80 -23.52
N PRO A 166 -9.11 -18.80 -23.86
CA PRO A 166 -8.64 -20.17 -23.92
C PRO A 166 -7.39 -20.36 -24.79
N GLY A 167 -6.40 -21.03 -24.22
CA GLY A 167 -5.09 -21.32 -24.82
C GLY A 167 -4.14 -20.13 -24.92
N SER A 168 -4.49 -18.97 -24.34
CA SER A 168 -3.60 -17.79 -24.35
C SER A 168 -2.41 -17.90 -23.39
N VAL A 169 -2.30 -19.00 -22.64
CA VAL A 169 -1.25 -19.22 -21.64
C VAL A 169 -0.82 -20.69 -21.66
N GLN A 170 0.48 -20.96 -21.61
CA GLN A 170 1.02 -22.33 -21.59
C GLN A 170 2.26 -22.45 -20.71
N TYR A 171 2.46 -23.63 -20.12
CA TYR A 171 3.67 -23.96 -19.39
C TYR A 171 4.89 -24.02 -20.34
N GLY A 172 5.95 -23.26 -20.03
CA GLY A 172 7.20 -23.34 -20.80
C GLY A 172 7.90 -24.69 -20.68
N SER A 173 7.62 -25.47 -19.62
CA SER A 173 8.12 -26.85 -19.45
C SER A 173 7.74 -27.80 -20.58
N LEU A 174 6.69 -27.49 -21.35
CA LEU A 174 6.29 -28.25 -22.53
C LEU A 174 7.30 -28.14 -23.69
N TYR A 175 8.14 -27.09 -23.67
CA TYR A 175 9.07 -26.75 -24.75
C TYR A 175 10.55 -27.01 -24.40
N GLY A 176 10.85 -27.43 -23.17
CA GLY A 176 12.19 -27.83 -22.74
C GLY A 176 12.51 -27.47 -21.29
N ALA A 177 13.60 -28.03 -20.77
CA ALA A 177 14.05 -27.78 -19.39
C ALA A 177 14.47 -26.31 -19.16
N GLU A 178 15.02 -25.64 -20.18
CA GLU A 178 15.45 -24.25 -20.11
C GLU A 178 14.29 -23.25 -19.94
N ALA A 179 13.09 -23.61 -20.40
CA ALA A 179 11.89 -22.81 -20.29
C ALA A 179 10.96 -23.28 -19.15
N ALA A 180 11.37 -24.25 -18.33
CA ALA A 180 10.50 -24.85 -17.31
C ALA A 180 10.08 -23.85 -16.21
N ALA A 181 10.87 -22.79 -15.99
CA ALA A 181 10.54 -21.71 -15.06
C ALA A 181 9.66 -20.61 -15.70
N ASP A 182 9.39 -20.68 -17.00
CA ASP A 182 8.74 -19.63 -17.76
C ASP A 182 7.27 -19.96 -18.07
N LEU A 183 6.45 -18.93 -18.11
CA LEU A 183 5.07 -18.96 -18.59
C LEU A 183 5.04 -18.36 -19.99
N LEU A 184 4.56 -19.14 -20.96
CA LEU A 184 4.29 -18.62 -22.30
C LEU A 184 2.93 -17.93 -22.27
N MET A 185 2.87 -16.72 -22.82
CA MET A 185 1.69 -15.88 -22.80
C MET A 185 1.44 -15.26 -24.17
N ASP A 186 0.18 -15.22 -24.57
CA ASP A 186 -0.28 -14.50 -25.75
C ASP A 186 0.09 -13.00 -25.64
N PRO A 187 0.67 -12.40 -26.70
CA PRO A 187 1.07 -11.00 -26.67
C PRO A 187 -0.05 -10.02 -26.33
N ALA A 188 -1.30 -10.28 -26.77
CA ALA A 188 -2.41 -9.38 -26.50
C ALA A 188 -2.84 -9.43 -25.03
N VAL A 189 -2.79 -10.62 -24.40
CA VAL A 189 -3.03 -10.76 -22.96
C VAL A 189 -1.96 -10.03 -22.16
N TRP A 190 -0.69 -10.24 -22.51
CA TRP A 190 0.42 -9.55 -21.85
C TRP A 190 0.32 -8.02 -21.98
N GLN A 191 0.05 -7.52 -23.20
CA GLN A 191 -0.16 -6.09 -23.44
C GLN A 191 -1.32 -5.54 -22.62
N SER A 192 -2.44 -6.26 -22.53
CA SER A 192 -3.57 -5.84 -21.69
C SER A 192 -3.18 -5.71 -20.22
N MET A 193 -2.38 -6.63 -19.68
CA MET A 193 -1.89 -6.57 -18.29
C MET A 193 -0.97 -5.36 -18.08
N VAL A 194 -0.06 -5.11 -19.02
CA VAL A 194 0.86 -3.95 -19.02
C VAL A 194 0.08 -2.64 -19.06
N ASP A 195 -0.86 -2.49 -20.00
CA ASP A 195 -1.68 -1.29 -20.15
C ASP A 195 -2.53 -1.02 -18.89
N GLN A 196 -3.08 -2.08 -18.30
CA GLN A 196 -3.86 -1.97 -17.07
C GLN A 196 -2.99 -1.53 -15.90
N GLN A 197 -1.80 -2.12 -15.72
CA GLN A 197 -0.88 -1.71 -14.66
C GLN A 197 -0.39 -0.28 -14.86
N TYR A 198 -0.05 0.12 -16.09
CA TYR A 198 0.38 1.49 -16.39
C TYR A 198 -0.70 2.51 -16.00
N ARG A 199 -1.97 2.26 -16.37
CA ARG A 199 -3.11 3.12 -16.01
C ARG A 199 -3.33 3.20 -14.50
N LEU A 200 -3.16 2.07 -13.81
CA LEU A 200 -3.24 1.98 -12.35
C LEU A 200 -2.16 2.82 -11.68
N LEU A 201 -0.89 2.62 -12.05
CA LEU A 201 0.24 3.35 -11.48
C LEU A 201 0.15 4.86 -11.78
N THR A 202 -0.26 5.24 -13.00
CA THR A 202 -0.51 6.65 -13.33
C THR A 202 -1.63 7.28 -12.48
N THR A 203 -2.64 6.49 -12.10
CA THR A 203 -3.71 6.95 -11.21
C THR A 203 -3.24 7.02 -9.76
N LEU A 204 -2.40 6.07 -9.36
CA LEU A 204 -1.76 6.04 -8.06
C LEU A 204 -0.85 7.26 -7.86
N ASP A 205 -0.07 7.67 -8.86
CA ASP A 205 0.76 8.87 -8.82
C ASP A 205 -0.07 10.11 -8.43
N ARG A 206 -1.20 10.31 -9.11
CA ARG A 206 -2.11 11.44 -8.83
C ARG A 206 -2.72 11.38 -7.43
N TRP A 207 -3.01 10.17 -6.95
CA TRP A 207 -3.53 9.98 -5.60
C TRP A 207 -2.48 10.26 -4.54
N ILE A 208 -1.25 9.73 -4.69
CA ILE A 208 -0.13 9.98 -3.79
C ILE A 208 0.12 11.48 -3.69
N GLU A 209 0.21 12.16 -4.82
CA GLU A 209 0.42 13.62 -4.86
C GLU A 209 -0.70 14.37 -4.12
N GLN A 210 -1.96 13.93 -4.28
CA GLN A 210 -3.10 14.53 -3.58
C GLN A 210 -3.06 14.30 -2.06
N VAL A 211 -2.67 13.10 -1.62
CA VAL A 211 -2.50 12.77 -0.20
C VAL A 211 -1.41 13.65 0.40
N GLU A 212 -0.25 13.73 -0.25
CA GLU A 212 0.87 14.54 0.20
C GLU A 212 0.50 16.02 0.33
N ARG A 213 -0.13 16.61 -0.70
CA ARG A 213 -0.65 17.99 -0.63
C ARG A 213 -1.65 18.20 0.52
N THR A 214 -2.47 17.21 0.83
CA THR A 214 -3.45 17.28 1.93
C THR A 214 -2.74 17.27 3.29
N HIS A 215 -1.70 16.46 3.44
CA HIS A 215 -0.86 16.44 4.64
C HIS A 215 -0.10 17.75 4.85
N GLU A 216 0.46 18.31 3.77
CA GLU A 216 1.12 19.61 3.79
C GLU A 216 0.14 20.72 4.20
N HIS A 217 -1.06 20.75 3.61
CA HIS A 217 -2.08 21.74 3.93
C HIS A 217 -2.52 21.64 5.40
N ARG A 218 -2.77 20.42 5.90
CA ARG A 218 -3.13 20.20 7.31
C ARG A 218 -2.02 20.65 8.27
N THR A 219 -0.77 20.41 7.90
CA THR A 219 0.39 20.84 8.69
C THR A 219 0.50 22.37 8.71
N ALA A 220 0.31 23.02 7.56
CA ALA A 220 0.32 24.48 7.46
C ALA A 220 -0.81 25.14 8.27
N GLU A 221 -2.03 24.60 8.20
CA GLU A 221 -3.16 25.08 9.00
C GLU A 221 -2.95 24.84 10.49
N GLY A 222 -2.36 23.71 10.88
CA GLY A 222 -1.98 23.42 12.26
C GLY A 222 -0.95 24.42 12.81
N ILE A 223 0.07 24.75 12.03
CA ILE A 223 1.08 25.77 12.40
C ILE A 223 0.42 27.13 12.59
N LYS A 224 -0.40 27.58 11.62
CA LYS A 224 -1.13 28.87 11.71
C LYS A 224 -2.04 28.92 12.93
N ALA A 225 -2.79 27.86 13.19
CA ALA A 225 -3.66 27.77 14.36
C ALA A 225 -2.85 27.85 15.66
N GLY A 226 -1.71 27.15 15.73
CA GLY A 226 -0.78 27.21 16.86
C GLY A 226 -0.22 28.61 17.09
N GLU A 227 0.20 29.30 16.02
CA GLU A 227 0.68 30.69 16.07
C GLU A 227 -0.40 31.66 16.54
N ALA A 228 -1.64 31.51 16.05
CA ALA A 228 -2.76 32.35 16.46
C ALA A 228 -3.10 32.17 17.95
N VAL A 229 -3.09 30.92 18.44
CA VAL A 229 -3.28 30.62 19.87
C VAL A 229 -2.15 31.21 20.70
N ARG A 230 -0.90 31.08 20.26
CA ARG A 230 0.26 31.68 20.93
C ARG A 230 0.16 33.20 21.01
N ALA A 231 -0.19 33.86 19.90
CA ALA A 231 -0.40 35.31 19.85
C ALA A 231 -1.56 35.77 20.74
N GLN A 232 -2.61 34.95 20.88
CA GLN A 232 -3.70 35.22 21.83
C GLN A 232 -3.24 35.09 23.28
N ALA A 233 -2.48 34.03 23.61
CA ALA A 233 -1.93 33.82 24.94
C ALA A 233 -0.99 34.97 25.34
N ASP A 234 -0.09 35.41 24.45
CA ASP A 234 0.82 36.53 24.69
C ASP A 234 0.04 37.83 24.96
N ARG A 235 -1.00 38.11 24.18
CA ARG A 235 -1.88 39.28 24.40
C ARG A 235 -2.60 39.20 25.76
N THR A 236 -3.12 38.03 26.13
CA THR A 236 -3.77 37.83 27.43
C THR A 236 -2.77 38.00 28.59
N LEU A 237 -1.54 37.48 28.44
CA LEU A 237 -0.47 37.66 29.42
C LEU A 237 -0.12 39.15 29.59
N LEU A 238 0.14 39.86 28.49
CA LEU A 238 0.42 41.30 28.52
C LEU A 238 -0.73 42.10 29.15
N ALA A 239 -1.99 41.76 28.85
CA ALA A 239 -3.15 42.38 29.47
C ALA A 239 -3.25 42.12 30.98
N SER A 240 -2.82 40.93 31.44
CA SER A 240 -2.76 40.60 32.87
C SER A 240 -1.66 41.38 33.61
N ILE A 241 -0.51 41.61 32.97
CA ILE A 241 0.63 42.34 33.54
C ILE A 241 0.36 43.86 33.55
N GLY A 242 -0.18 44.41 32.45
CA GLY A 242 -0.41 45.84 32.27
C GLY A 242 -1.44 46.48 33.21
N LYS A 243 -2.25 45.67 33.92
CA LYS A 243 -3.19 46.17 34.93
C LYS A 243 -2.54 46.43 36.29
N SER A 244 -1.31 45.96 36.54
CA SER A 244 -0.62 46.17 37.83
C SER A 244 0.28 47.41 37.87
N SER A 245 0.68 47.98 36.72
CA SER A 245 1.65 49.09 36.69
C SER A 245 1.05 50.50 36.83
N GLY A 246 -0.27 50.62 36.99
CA GLY A 246 -0.97 51.91 37.02
C GLY A 246 -1.49 52.36 38.39
N LYS A 247 -1.58 51.47 39.38
CA LYS A 247 -1.90 51.89 40.75
C LYS A 247 -0.60 52.28 41.44
N ARG A 248 -0.35 53.59 41.54
CA ARG A 248 0.53 54.10 42.61
C ARG A 248 0.01 53.49 43.91
N ALA A 249 0.81 52.65 44.54
CA ALA A 249 0.51 52.12 45.87
C ALA A 249 0.18 53.33 46.75
N THR A 250 -1.06 53.37 47.22
CA THR A 250 -1.45 54.40 48.18
C THR A 250 -0.82 54.04 49.52
N ALA A 251 -0.63 55.00 50.42
CA ALA A 251 -0.08 54.71 51.76
C ALA A 251 -0.89 53.59 52.47
N ALA A 252 -2.20 53.52 52.22
CA ALA A 252 -3.08 52.46 52.72
C ALA A 252 -2.76 51.06 52.15
N ASP A 253 -2.32 50.94 50.89
CA ASP A 253 -1.93 49.66 50.28
C ASP A 253 -0.57 49.17 50.83
N ALA A 254 0.35 50.10 51.11
CA ALA A 254 1.63 49.79 51.76
C ALA A 254 1.42 49.30 53.21
N ASP A 255 0.50 49.93 53.95
CA ASP A 255 0.12 49.52 55.30
C ASP A 255 -0.57 48.14 55.32
N ALA A 256 -1.45 47.86 54.36
CA ALA A 256 -2.08 46.54 54.25
C ALA A 256 -1.05 45.43 53.94
N SER A 257 -0.07 45.72 53.09
CA SER A 257 1.02 44.80 52.76
C SER A 257 1.94 44.56 53.96
N TYR A 258 2.27 45.63 54.71
CA TYR A 258 3.03 45.52 55.95
C TYR A 258 2.28 44.72 57.02
N ALA A 259 0.97 44.91 57.16
CA ALA A 259 0.14 44.14 58.09
C ALA A 259 0.10 42.63 57.74
N ALA A 260 0.03 42.30 56.45
CA ALA A 260 0.11 40.91 55.98
C ALA A 260 1.50 40.31 56.26
N CYS A 261 2.58 41.04 55.96
CA CYS A 261 3.94 40.62 56.28
C CYS A 261 4.15 40.43 57.79
N LYS A 262 3.56 41.30 58.62
CA LYS A 262 3.61 41.18 60.09
C LYS A 262 2.90 39.94 60.61
N LEU A 263 1.78 39.56 60.00
CA LEU A 263 1.07 38.31 60.32
C LEU A 263 1.91 37.07 59.97
N VAL A 264 2.49 37.04 58.78
CA VAL A 264 3.34 35.92 58.32
C VAL A 264 4.62 35.84 59.13
N ALA A 265 5.28 36.96 59.40
CA ALA A 265 6.51 37.00 60.19
C ALA A 265 6.25 36.54 61.63
N ARG A 266 5.12 36.93 62.23
CA ARG A 266 4.71 36.40 63.55
C ARG A 266 4.46 34.89 63.50
N ALA A 267 3.83 34.37 62.45
CA ALA A 267 3.63 32.93 62.27
C ALA A 267 4.95 32.17 62.05
N ALA A 268 5.94 32.82 61.43
CA ALA A 268 7.27 32.27 61.16
C ALA A 268 8.31 32.55 62.27
N GLY A 269 7.96 33.28 63.33
CA GLY A 269 8.88 33.67 64.41
C GLY A 269 9.93 34.71 64.02
N ILE A 270 9.74 35.44 62.92
CA ILE A 270 10.66 36.45 62.40
C ILE A 270 10.23 37.83 62.90
N THR A 271 11.16 38.61 63.45
CA THR A 271 10.91 40.00 63.86
C THR A 271 11.13 40.94 62.68
N LEU A 272 10.07 41.63 62.24
CA LEU A 272 10.16 42.67 61.21
C LEU A 272 10.59 44.01 61.82
N ALA A 273 11.46 44.73 61.12
CA ALA A 273 11.81 46.11 61.45
C ALA A 273 10.62 47.06 61.17
N ASP A 274 10.52 48.13 61.95
CA ASP A 274 9.50 49.16 61.72
C ASP A 274 9.78 49.93 60.41
N PRO A 275 8.74 50.32 59.66
CA PRO A 275 8.91 51.03 58.40
C PRO A 275 9.51 52.42 58.67
N ALA A 276 10.51 52.81 57.88
CA ALA A 276 11.07 54.16 57.89
C ALA A 276 10.02 55.17 57.38
N GLN A 277 9.79 56.24 58.13
CA GLN A 277 8.89 57.35 57.77
C GLN A 277 9.44 58.18 56.60
#